data_AF-A0A554N431-F1
#
_entry.id   AF-A0A554N431-F1
#
_cell.length_a   1.000
_cell.length_b   1.000
_cell.length_c   1.000
_cell.angle_alpha   90.00
_cell.angle_beta   90.00
_cell.angle_gamma   90.00
#
_symmetry.space_group_name_H-M   'P 1'
#
loop_
_entity.id
_entity.type
_entity.pdbx_description
1 polymer ?
#
loop_
_entity_poly.entity_id
_entity_poly.type
_entity_poly.pdbx_seq_one_letter_code
_entity_poly.pdbx_strand_id
1 'polypeptide(L)'
;MTRHPAISSAIGAIIALALTACTGGQPTTATPTTSSSSDQAEVRAAAEERTGAVQRKIADTFDAEKVSSEATRKWVLLACSDSEVQSAGGITLRLTESEAADPAYGKIRSEFSTDSSFTAETERTGKGFERLALSRGAGERYLVTVDNGSLTVRIASFSSCYRGSLSER
;
A
#
# COMPACT_ATOMS: atom_id res chain seq x y z
N MET A 1 -24.22 -53.96 17.32
CA MET A 1 -25.26 -54.44 16.38
C MET A 1 -26.41 -53.45 16.38
N THR A 2 -26.88 -53.06 15.17
CA THR A 2 -28.13 -52.34 14.82
C THR A 2 -28.31 -50.90 15.34
N ARG A 3 -28.71 -49.86 14.58
CA ARG A 3 -29.12 -49.63 13.17
C ARG A 3 -29.12 -48.09 12.96
N HIS A 4 -28.68 -47.61 11.79
CA HIS A 4 -29.28 -46.47 11.07
C HIS A 4 -30.21 -47.07 9.99
N PRO A 5 -31.11 -46.35 9.27
CA PRO A 5 -31.36 -44.90 9.20
C PRO A 5 -32.87 -44.52 9.23
N ALA A 6 -33.18 -43.21 9.21
CA ALA A 6 -34.42 -42.72 8.59
C ALA A 6 -34.21 -41.30 8.03
N ILE A 7 -34.41 -41.19 6.72
CA ILE A 7 -34.47 -39.98 5.93
C ILE A 7 -35.81 -39.30 6.23
N SER A 8 -35.82 -38.01 6.58
CA SER A 8 -37.05 -37.22 6.60
C SER A 8 -36.91 -36.03 5.66
N SER A 9 -37.50 -36.21 4.49
CA SER A 9 -37.82 -35.17 3.52
C SER A 9 -39.05 -34.41 4.00
N ALA A 10 -39.00 -33.08 4.07
CA ALA A 10 -40.16 -32.20 4.18
C ALA A 10 -39.80 -30.92 3.40
N ILE A 11 -40.23 -30.83 2.15
CA ILE A 11 -41.44 -30.12 1.70
C ILE A 11 -41.40 -28.65 2.10
N GLY A 12 -41.29 -27.81 1.07
CA GLY A 12 -41.18 -26.37 1.17
C GLY A 12 -42.40 -25.67 1.72
N ALA A 13 -42.16 -24.42 2.11
CA ALA A 13 -43.18 -23.41 2.27
C ALA A 13 -42.73 -22.17 1.50
N ILE A 14 -43.25 -22.03 0.29
CA ILE A 14 -43.34 -20.75 -0.41
C ILE A 14 -44.38 -19.95 0.36
N ILE A 15 -43.97 -18.90 1.08
CA ILE A 15 -44.89 -17.87 1.56
C ILE A 15 -44.55 -16.61 0.80
N ALA A 16 -45.34 -16.37 -0.24
CA ALA A 16 -45.41 -15.12 -0.94
C ALA A 16 -46.46 -14.22 -0.28
N LEU A 17 -46.15 -12.91 -0.28
CA LEU A 17 -47.05 -11.76 -0.26
C LEU A 17 -47.73 -11.40 1.07
N ALA A 18 -47.13 -10.42 1.77
CA ALA A 18 -47.90 -9.37 2.44
C ALA A 18 -47.59 -8.04 1.73
N LEU A 19 -48.57 -7.54 0.97
CA LEU A 19 -48.63 -6.16 0.49
C LEU A 19 -49.09 -5.26 1.64
N THR A 20 -48.24 -4.34 2.07
CA THR A 20 -48.65 -3.15 2.83
C THR A 20 -48.14 -1.90 2.13
N ALA A 21 -49.02 -1.27 1.35
CA ALA A 21 -49.01 0.17 1.05
C ALA A 21 -49.33 0.94 2.36
N CYS A 22 -48.92 2.17 2.67
CA CYS A 22 -48.10 3.23 2.07
C CYS A 22 -47.79 4.22 3.22
N THR A 23 -46.60 4.80 3.31
CA THR A 23 -46.37 6.24 3.59
C THR A 23 -44.87 6.57 3.47
N GLY A 24 -44.55 7.42 2.49
CA GLY A 24 -43.39 8.31 2.41
C GLY A 24 -42.03 7.86 2.99
N GLY A 25 -41.22 7.23 2.15
CA GLY A 25 -39.77 7.19 2.32
C GLY A 25 -39.16 6.63 1.04
N GLN A 26 -38.50 7.48 0.24
CA GLN A 26 -37.72 6.99 -0.89
C GLN A 26 -36.77 5.91 -0.37
N PRO A 27 -36.78 4.69 -0.91
CA PRO A 27 -35.61 3.85 -0.77
C PRO A 27 -34.55 4.57 -1.59
N THR A 28 -33.58 5.19 -0.91
CA THR A 28 -32.26 5.36 -1.48
C THR A 28 -31.74 3.95 -1.73
N THR A 29 -32.14 3.38 -2.86
CA THR A 29 -31.35 2.39 -3.55
C THR A 29 -30.03 3.11 -3.81
N ALA A 30 -29.10 2.98 -2.87
CA ALA A 30 -27.72 3.23 -3.14
C ALA A 30 -27.36 2.21 -4.20
N THR A 31 -27.53 2.60 -5.47
CA THR A 31 -26.90 1.95 -6.58
C THR A 31 -25.46 1.75 -6.13
N PRO A 32 -24.96 0.50 -6.02
CA PRO A 32 -23.53 0.34 -5.81
C PRO A 32 -22.90 1.06 -6.99
N THR A 33 -22.28 2.21 -6.73
CA THR A 33 -21.46 2.86 -7.73
C THR A 33 -20.34 1.86 -7.98
N THR A 34 -20.56 0.97 -8.95
CA THR A 34 -19.50 0.21 -9.57
C THR A 34 -18.62 1.27 -10.19
N SER A 35 -17.60 1.71 -9.45
CA SER A 35 -16.52 2.52 -9.96
C SER A 35 -16.09 1.88 -11.27
N SER A 36 -16.09 2.67 -12.34
CA SER A 36 -15.68 2.16 -13.63
C SER A 36 -14.21 1.73 -13.55
N SER A 37 -13.80 0.79 -14.39
CA SER A 37 -12.40 0.37 -14.44
C SER A 37 -11.45 1.54 -14.78
N SER A 38 -11.94 2.57 -15.48
CA SER A 38 -11.18 3.80 -15.74
C SER A 38 -10.96 4.63 -14.49
N ASP A 39 -11.97 4.77 -13.63
CA ASP A 39 -11.83 5.53 -12.36
C ASP A 39 -10.79 4.85 -11.45
N GLN A 40 -10.77 3.52 -11.43
CA GLN A 40 -9.80 2.76 -10.64
C GLN A 40 -8.37 2.88 -11.18
N ALA A 41 -8.20 2.87 -12.51
CA ALA A 41 -6.91 3.08 -13.13
C ALA A 41 -6.35 4.48 -12.83
N GLU A 42 -7.21 5.52 -12.83
CA GLU A 42 -6.83 6.89 -12.48
C GLU A 42 -6.42 7.00 -11.00
N VAL A 43 -7.21 6.44 -10.08
CA VAL A 43 -6.88 6.42 -8.64
C VAL A 43 -5.54 5.71 -8.40
N ARG A 44 -5.30 4.57 -9.07
CA ARG A 44 -4.03 3.85 -9.02
C ARG A 44 -2.87 4.71 -9.52
N ALA A 45 -3.01 5.34 -10.69
CA ALA A 45 -1.97 6.18 -11.27
C ALA A 45 -1.62 7.36 -10.35
N ALA A 46 -2.63 8.02 -9.79
CA ALA A 46 -2.45 9.11 -8.83
C ALA A 46 -1.75 8.63 -7.53
N ALA A 47 -2.06 7.42 -7.05
CA ALA A 47 -1.38 6.83 -5.90
C ALA A 47 0.10 6.52 -6.21
N GLU A 48 0.39 5.93 -7.37
CA GLU A 48 1.76 5.65 -7.84
C GLU A 48 2.56 6.95 -8.01
N GLU A 49 1.97 7.99 -8.60
CA GLU A 49 2.62 9.28 -8.82
C GLU A 49 2.97 9.99 -7.51
N ARG A 50 2.00 10.16 -6.60
CA ARG A 50 2.24 10.81 -5.30
C ARG A 50 3.29 10.05 -4.49
N THR A 51 3.17 8.73 -4.46
CA THR A 51 4.11 7.88 -3.72
C THR A 51 5.51 7.95 -4.34
N GLY A 52 5.59 7.91 -5.67
CA GLY A 52 6.83 8.03 -6.43
C GLY A 52 7.51 9.39 -6.32
N ALA A 53 6.76 10.47 -6.10
CA ALA A 53 7.33 11.79 -5.85
C ALA A 53 8.12 11.83 -4.53
N VAL A 54 7.55 11.31 -3.44
CA VAL A 54 8.24 11.20 -2.14
C VAL A 54 9.42 10.23 -2.24
N GLN A 55 9.26 9.09 -2.93
CA GLN A 55 10.35 8.13 -3.16
C GLN A 55 11.55 8.79 -3.85
N ARG A 56 11.31 9.59 -4.90
CA ARG A 56 12.37 10.36 -5.58
C ARG A 56 12.99 11.38 -4.65
N LYS A 57 12.17 12.11 -3.90
CA LYS A 57 12.66 13.08 -2.90
C LYS A 57 13.57 12.43 -1.85
N ILE A 58 13.30 11.19 -1.43
CA ILE A 58 14.20 10.41 -0.57
C ILE A 58 15.51 10.08 -1.32
N ALA A 59 15.42 9.60 -2.56
CA ALA A 59 16.60 9.27 -3.36
C ALA A 59 17.51 10.49 -3.59
N ASP A 60 16.92 11.67 -3.81
CA ASP A 60 17.63 12.94 -4.03
C ASP A 60 18.40 13.44 -2.79
N THR A 61 18.20 12.84 -1.61
CA THR A 61 19.03 13.12 -0.42
C THR A 61 20.41 12.49 -0.47
N PHE A 62 20.62 11.54 -1.39
CA PHE A 62 21.92 10.93 -1.65
C PHE A 62 22.68 11.77 -2.68
N ASP A 63 23.98 11.93 -2.46
CA ASP A 63 24.85 12.69 -3.35
C ASP A 63 24.90 12.03 -4.74
N ALA A 64 24.53 12.77 -5.78
CA ALA A 64 24.48 12.28 -7.16
C ALA A 64 25.86 11.79 -7.64
N GLU A 65 26.96 12.38 -7.17
CA GLU A 65 28.32 11.93 -7.52
C GLU A 65 28.66 10.57 -6.89
N LYS A 66 27.96 10.19 -5.82
CA LYS A 66 28.09 8.90 -5.15
C LYS A 66 27.16 7.83 -5.72
N VAL A 67 26.20 8.19 -6.57
CA VAL A 67 25.26 7.24 -7.18
C VAL A 67 25.75 6.85 -8.58
N SER A 68 26.22 5.61 -8.72
CA SER A 68 26.69 5.04 -9.99
C SER A 68 25.56 4.63 -10.93
N SER A 69 24.42 4.19 -10.38
CA SER A 69 23.24 3.85 -11.16
C SER A 69 21.98 3.83 -10.29
N GLU A 70 20.84 3.97 -10.95
CA GLU A 70 19.51 3.89 -10.36
C GLU A 70 18.68 2.83 -11.10
N ALA A 71 17.95 2.01 -10.34
CA ALA A 71 17.01 1.05 -10.89
C ALA A 71 15.65 1.16 -10.18
N THR A 72 14.62 1.51 -10.95
CA THR A 72 13.24 1.59 -10.48
C THR A 72 12.54 0.24 -10.66
N ARG A 73 11.82 -0.21 -9.63
CA ARG A 73 10.96 -1.38 -9.67
C ARG A 73 9.57 -0.99 -10.15
N LYS A 74 8.98 -1.81 -11.00
CA LYS A 74 7.59 -1.67 -11.43
C LYS A 74 6.66 -1.69 -10.22
N TRP A 75 5.65 -0.83 -10.22
CA TRP A 75 4.58 -0.83 -9.23
C TRP A 75 3.76 -2.12 -9.28
N VAL A 76 3.40 -2.62 -8.11
CA VAL A 76 2.52 -3.79 -7.91
C VAL A 76 1.43 -3.46 -6.91
N LEU A 77 0.29 -4.15 -7.01
CA LEU A 77 -0.79 -4.04 -6.03
C LEU A 77 -0.59 -5.04 -4.90
N LEU A 78 -0.70 -4.56 -3.66
CA LEU A 78 -0.77 -5.38 -2.44
C LEU A 78 -2.13 -5.18 -1.78
N ALA A 79 -2.68 -6.23 -1.18
CA ALA A 79 -3.96 -6.14 -0.47
C ALA A 79 -3.77 -5.43 0.87
N CYS A 80 -4.66 -4.48 1.16
CA CYS A 80 -4.87 -3.93 2.50
C CYS A 80 -6.05 -4.61 3.19
N SER A 81 -7.11 -4.88 2.43
CA SER A 81 -8.31 -5.61 2.83
C SER A 81 -8.96 -6.27 1.60
N ASP A 82 -10.13 -6.87 1.74
CA ASP A 82 -10.88 -7.47 0.62
C ASP A 82 -11.34 -6.44 -0.43
N SER A 83 -11.36 -5.15 -0.08
CA SER A 83 -11.86 -4.07 -0.94
C SER A 83 -10.92 -2.88 -1.06
N GLU A 84 -9.71 -2.99 -0.51
CA GLU A 84 -8.70 -1.96 -0.58
C GLU A 84 -7.34 -2.56 -0.92
N VAL A 85 -6.63 -1.85 -1.78
CA VAL A 85 -5.27 -2.19 -2.22
C VAL A 85 -4.36 -0.99 -2.01
N GLN A 86 -3.07 -1.23 -2.01
CA GLN A 86 -2.04 -0.20 -2.07
C GLN A 86 -1.08 -0.47 -3.22
N SER A 87 -0.53 0.60 -3.79
CA SER A 87 0.55 0.52 -4.76
C SER A 87 1.88 0.41 -4.04
N ALA A 88 2.65 -0.61 -4.36
CA ALA A 88 3.98 -0.85 -3.82
C ALA A 88 5.03 -0.84 -4.92
N GLY A 89 6.12 -0.14 -4.69
CA GLY A 89 7.21 0.05 -5.64
C GLY A 89 8.54 0.20 -4.93
N GLY A 90 9.55 0.63 -5.67
CA GLY A 90 10.83 0.93 -5.04
C GLY A 90 11.89 1.42 -6.01
N ILE A 91 12.93 2.03 -5.45
CA ILE A 91 14.17 2.36 -6.13
C ILE A 91 15.32 1.62 -5.46
N THR A 92 16.29 1.19 -6.25
CA THR A 92 17.60 0.78 -5.76
C THR A 92 18.66 1.72 -6.35
N LEU A 93 19.36 2.43 -5.48
CA LEU A 93 20.54 3.21 -5.84
C LEU A 93 21.77 2.32 -5.66
N ARG A 94 22.68 2.34 -6.63
CA ARG A 94 23.99 1.70 -6.51
C ARG A 94 25.03 2.76 -6.23
N LEU A 95 25.73 2.62 -5.11
CA LEU A 95 26.73 3.57 -4.67
C LEU A 95 28.11 3.25 -5.25
N THR A 96 28.94 4.27 -5.46
CA THR A 96 30.36 4.14 -5.84
C THR A 96 31.24 3.78 -4.64
N GLU A 97 30.82 4.16 -3.43
CA GLU A 97 31.50 3.93 -2.17
C GLU A 97 30.49 3.70 -1.03
N SER A 98 30.98 3.30 0.16
CA SER A 98 30.11 3.09 1.32
C SER A 98 29.55 4.41 1.85
N GLU A 99 28.29 4.41 2.27
CA GLU A 99 27.64 5.54 2.94
C GLU A 99 27.30 5.14 4.38
N ALA A 100 27.61 6.01 5.33
CA ALA A 100 27.22 5.77 6.72
C ALA A 100 25.69 5.91 6.87
N ALA A 101 25.04 4.87 7.39
CA ALA A 101 23.58 4.81 7.47
C ALA A 101 22.99 5.93 8.34
N ASP A 102 23.57 6.19 9.52
CA ASP A 102 23.08 7.22 10.44
C ASP A 102 23.08 8.64 9.82
N PRO A 103 24.19 9.14 9.23
CA PRO A 103 24.18 10.39 8.49
C PRO A 103 23.18 10.42 7.34
N ALA A 104 23.07 9.34 6.54
CA ALA A 104 22.11 9.27 5.44
C ALA A 104 20.66 9.38 5.96
N TYR A 105 20.32 8.63 7.00
CA TYR A 105 19.01 8.69 7.63
C TYR A 105 18.75 10.05 8.29
N GLY A 106 19.78 10.72 8.82
CA GLY A 106 19.69 12.09 9.32
C GLY A 106 19.31 13.11 8.23
N LYS A 107 19.95 13.02 7.04
CA LYS A 107 19.61 13.86 5.88
C LYS A 107 18.14 13.68 5.47
N ILE A 108 17.69 12.42 5.36
CA ILE A 108 16.29 12.10 5.02
C ILE A 108 15.34 12.68 6.07
N ARG A 109 15.62 12.50 7.37
CA ARG A 109 14.78 13.10 8.43
C ARG A 109 14.70 14.62 8.29
N SER A 110 15.82 15.27 8.05
CA SER A 110 15.87 16.73 7.86
C SER A 110 14.99 17.16 6.68
N GLU A 111 15.03 16.44 5.56
CA GLU A 111 14.28 16.75 4.33
C GLU A 111 12.75 16.71 4.52
N PHE A 112 12.27 15.91 5.48
CA PHE A 112 10.83 15.78 5.78
C PHE A 112 10.42 16.44 7.11
N SER A 113 11.35 17.08 7.82
CA SER A 113 11.12 17.62 9.17
C SER A 113 10.10 18.76 9.24
N THR A 114 9.93 19.52 8.15
CA THR A 114 9.01 20.67 8.09
C THR A 114 7.57 20.27 7.77
N ASP A 115 7.36 19.06 7.25
CA ASP A 115 6.04 18.53 6.96
C ASP A 115 5.60 17.62 8.11
N SER A 116 4.77 18.18 9.01
CA SER A 116 4.24 17.47 10.18
C SER A 116 3.38 16.24 9.86
N SER A 117 3.00 16.02 8.60
CA SER A 117 2.31 14.80 8.19
C SER A 117 3.22 13.57 8.15
N PHE A 118 4.54 13.79 8.14
CA PHE A 118 5.53 12.73 8.13
C PHE A 118 6.06 12.40 9.53
N THR A 119 6.24 11.11 9.77
CA THR A 119 6.95 10.58 10.94
C THR A 119 8.10 9.69 10.49
N ALA A 120 9.24 9.75 11.18
CA ALA A 120 10.44 9.01 10.81
C ALA A 120 11.03 8.25 12.00
N GLU A 121 11.17 6.94 11.87
CA GLU A 121 11.65 6.03 12.92
C GLU A 121 12.80 5.16 12.39
N THR A 122 13.80 4.87 13.24
CA THR A 122 14.76 3.79 12.92
C THR A 122 14.22 2.50 13.48
N GLU A 123 14.15 1.47 12.64
CA GLU A 123 13.82 0.11 13.02
C GLU A 123 15.01 -0.82 12.76
N ARG A 124 15.01 -2.00 13.40
CA ARG A 124 15.88 -3.10 13.00
C ARG A 124 15.12 -4.09 12.14
N THR A 125 15.73 -4.48 11.03
CA THR A 125 15.26 -5.61 10.23
C THR A 125 15.40 -6.92 11.01
N GLY A 126 14.71 -7.98 10.59
CA GLY A 126 14.86 -9.32 11.18
C GLY A 126 16.27 -9.91 11.06
N LYS A 127 17.16 -9.28 10.28
CA LYS A 127 18.59 -9.63 10.16
C LYS A 127 19.52 -8.70 10.96
N GLY A 128 18.96 -7.79 11.76
CA GLY A 128 19.72 -6.86 12.61
C GLY A 128 20.18 -5.57 11.93
N PHE A 129 20.00 -5.42 10.61
CA PHE A 129 20.32 -4.16 9.92
C PHE A 129 19.38 -3.04 10.35
N GLU A 130 19.91 -1.84 10.48
CA GLU A 130 19.11 -0.64 10.69
C GLU A 130 18.42 -0.19 9.40
N ARG A 131 17.18 0.26 9.56
CA ARG A 131 16.32 0.70 8.47
C ARG A 131 15.57 1.93 8.92
N LEU A 132 15.59 2.97 8.09
CA LEU A 132 14.72 4.12 8.30
C LEU A 132 13.33 3.79 7.76
N ALA A 133 12.31 4.03 8.58
CA ALA A 133 10.92 3.99 8.20
C ALA A 133 10.33 5.40 8.25
N LEU A 134 9.98 5.94 7.10
CA LEU A 134 9.23 7.19 6.97
C LEU A 134 7.76 6.83 6.70
N SER A 135 6.82 7.45 7.39
CA SER A 135 5.38 7.21 7.20
C SER A 135 4.63 8.52 7.04
N ARG A 136 3.52 8.50 6.29
CA ARG A 136 2.61 9.64 6.16
C ARG A 136 1.16 9.18 6.34
N GLY A 137 0.46 9.78 7.30
CA GLY A 137 -0.94 9.43 7.58
C GLY A 137 -1.14 7.93 7.83
N ALA A 138 -2.30 7.40 7.40
CA ALA A 138 -2.61 5.97 7.49
C ALA A 138 -2.13 5.24 6.22
N GLY A 139 -1.19 4.31 6.39
CA GLY A 139 -0.81 3.32 5.38
C GLY A 139 0.31 3.70 4.42
N GLU A 140 0.60 4.99 4.20
CA GLU A 140 1.73 5.38 3.35
C GLU A 140 3.05 5.19 4.10
N ARG A 141 3.99 4.46 3.49
CA ARG A 141 5.26 4.10 4.14
C ARG A 141 6.41 4.00 3.15
N TYR A 142 7.59 4.41 3.59
CA TYR A 142 8.85 4.31 2.88
C TYR A 142 9.88 3.65 3.78
N LEU A 143 10.53 2.62 3.26
CA LEU A 143 11.53 1.85 3.97
C LEU A 143 12.87 2.02 3.27
N VAL A 144 13.82 2.66 3.94
CA VAL A 144 15.15 2.95 3.41
C VAL A 144 16.19 2.09 4.13
N THR A 145 16.94 1.30 3.37
CA THR A 145 18.03 0.47 3.90
C THR A 145 19.30 0.78 3.14
N VAL A 146 20.36 1.18 3.86
CA VAL A 146 21.71 1.29 3.33
C VAL A 146 22.44 -0.04 3.58
N ASP A 147 22.80 -0.73 2.50
CA ASP A 147 23.57 -1.98 2.51
C ASP A 147 24.96 -1.75 1.91
N ASN A 148 25.93 -1.45 2.78
CA ASN A 148 27.32 -1.25 2.39
C ASN A 148 28.01 -2.53 1.92
N GLY A 149 27.48 -3.72 2.24
CA GLY A 149 28.02 -4.98 1.72
C GLY A 149 27.80 -5.15 0.22
N SER A 150 26.71 -4.59 -0.30
CA SER A 150 26.39 -4.59 -1.74
C SER A 150 26.57 -3.23 -2.42
N LEU A 151 26.95 -2.19 -1.67
CA LEU A 151 26.96 -0.79 -2.08
C LEU A 151 25.60 -0.38 -2.65
N THR A 152 24.51 -0.70 -1.96
CA THR A 152 23.17 -0.33 -2.41
C THR A 152 22.38 0.41 -1.34
N VAL A 153 21.56 1.35 -1.80
CA VAL A 153 20.46 1.90 -1.01
C VAL A 153 19.17 1.38 -1.61
N ARG A 154 18.34 0.78 -0.77
CA ARG A 154 17.02 0.27 -1.17
C ARG A 154 15.96 1.15 -0.56
N ILE A 155 15.10 1.70 -1.40
CA ILE A 155 13.93 2.49 -1.01
C ILE A 155 12.72 1.69 -1.46
N ALA A 156 12.01 1.06 -0.53
CA ALA A 156 10.72 0.44 -0.80
C ALA A 156 9.60 1.40 -0.41
N SER A 157 8.61 1.57 -1.29
CA SER A 157 7.58 2.59 -1.15
C SER A 157 6.20 1.96 -1.23
N PHE A 158 5.31 2.39 -0.36
CA PHE A 158 3.96 1.88 -0.22
C PHE A 158 3.01 3.08 -0.13
N SER A 159 2.06 3.18 -1.05
CA SER A 159 1.02 4.21 -1.00
C SER A 159 0.08 3.97 0.18
N SER A 160 -0.71 4.99 0.57
CA SER A 160 -1.93 4.72 1.34
C SER A 160 -2.82 3.72 0.62
N CYS A 161 -3.61 2.97 1.39
CA CYS A 161 -4.65 2.10 0.85
C CYS A 161 -5.73 2.94 0.17
N TYR A 162 -6.26 2.42 -0.92
CA TYR A 162 -7.39 2.98 -1.66
C TYR A 162 -8.31 1.86 -2.11
N ARG A 163 -9.58 2.19 -2.35
CA ARG A 163 -10.60 1.22 -2.77
C ARG A 163 -10.16 0.55 -4.07
N GLY A 164 -10.17 -0.79 -4.12
CA GLY A 164 -9.79 -1.57 -5.30
C GLY A 164 -9.61 -3.04 -4.95
N SER A 165 -9.35 -3.87 -5.96
CA SER A 165 -9.18 -5.32 -5.77
C SER A 165 -7.93 -5.85 -6.48
N LEU A 166 -7.36 -6.96 -5.97
CA LEU A 166 -6.24 -7.63 -6.64
C LEU A 166 -6.62 -8.30 -7.97
N SER A 167 -7.90 -8.49 -8.25
CA SER A 167 -8.41 -8.99 -9.53
C SER A 167 -8.25 -8.00 -10.69
N GLU A 168 -7.95 -6.73 -10.41
CA GLU A 168 -7.79 -5.66 -11.39
C GLU A 168 -6.32 -5.47 -11.84
N ARG A 169 -5.51 -6.53 -11.77
CA ARG A 169 -4.07 -6.52 -12.07
C ARG A 169 -3.72 -6.43 -13.56
#